data_AF-A0A0E9N2J5-F1
#
_entry.id   AF-A0A0E9N2J5-F1
#
_cell.length_a   1.000
_cell.length_b   1.000
_cell.length_c   1.000
_cell.angle_alpha   90.00
_cell.angle_beta   90.00
_cell.angle_gamma   90.00
#
_symmetry.space_group_name_H-M   'P 1'
#
loop_
_entity.id
_entity.type
_entity.pdbx_description
1 polymer ?
#
loop_
_entity_poly.entity_id
_entity_poly.type
_entity_poly.pdbx_seq_one_letter_code
_entity_poly.pdbx_strand_id
1 'polypeptide(L)'
;MTPKTVIPAKWPRALLLLVLAYEALGSLAGGVLLIAAPDGRYMDMPVALMRGYFDSFLLPGVILLDLGLLGVFAFIAVLRRWYFAWLLVATSLGGWIIWFIAEIVILQELHWLHAMWGLPVLLGAIASVPLFISRFPSAGSQRVLLWCGIFSSLWYVAINCFVPLYYDGYSFAGLTVSELSAIHAPTRILWVLLALPYPLLFAAFGWGVLMMPEGNRLLRITGSLVIVYAIFNLYWPPMHMRGNMPSLTDTLHICWAIATNLFMWLFMILAAAAIKGRFCSFTIIAITLHVIFGALTFTEAPNIAVNGPTPMIGTWERINIAVFMLWVVVFAGNQLRNAPSFAKELPGKLSL
;
A
#
# COMPACT_ATOMS: atom_id res chain seq x y z
N MET A 1 -31.42 10.89 10.59
CA MET A 1 -30.23 11.20 11.40
C MET A 1 -29.08 11.40 10.44
N THR A 2 -28.60 12.63 10.29
CA THR A 2 -27.35 12.89 9.57
C THR A 2 -26.26 12.03 10.21
N PRO A 3 -25.49 11.23 9.44
CA PRO A 3 -24.35 10.53 10.01
C PRO A 3 -23.45 11.62 10.58
N LYS A 4 -23.31 11.66 11.92
CA LYS A 4 -22.36 12.54 12.58
C LYS A 4 -21.03 12.26 11.91
N THR A 5 -20.55 13.23 11.15
CA THR A 5 -19.27 13.19 10.46
C THR A 5 -18.25 12.75 11.48
N VAL A 6 -17.69 11.55 11.29
CA VAL A 6 -16.54 11.07 12.06
C VAL A 6 -15.51 12.19 11.94
N ILE A 7 -15.34 12.98 13.01
CA ILE A 7 -14.37 14.06 13.02
C ILE A 7 -13.04 13.36 12.70
N PRO A 8 -12.39 13.68 11.57
CA PRO A 8 -11.13 13.02 11.26
C PRO A 8 -10.21 13.26 12.46
N ALA A 9 -9.56 12.19 12.91
CA ALA A 9 -8.60 12.29 13.99
C ALA A 9 -7.63 13.46 13.71
N LYS A 10 -7.04 14.08 14.74
CA LYS A 10 -6.11 15.20 14.47
C LYS A 10 -4.85 14.76 13.72
N TRP A 11 -4.51 13.47 13.82
CA TRP A 11 -3.27 12.91 13.28
C TRP A 11 -3.18 12.86 11.74
N PRO A 12 -4.20 12.45 10.94
CA PRO A 12 -4.06 12.36 9.49
C PRO A 12 -3.83 13.74 8.87
N ARG A 13 -4.50 14.78 9.39
CA ARG A 13 -4.27 16.16 8.94
C ARG A 13 -2.86 16.65 9.28
N ALA A 14 -2.37 16.36 10.49
CA ALA A 14 -1.02 16.74 10.90
C ALA A 14 0.05 16.02 10.06
N LEU A 15 -0.10 14.71 9.86
CA LEU A 15 0.77 13.91 9.01
C LEU A 15 0.74 14.40 7.56
N LEU A 16 -0.45 14.66 7.02
CA LEU A 16 -0.61 15.19 5.66
C LEU A 16 0.09 16.54 5.48
N LEU A 17 -0.03 17.46 6.45
CA LEU A 17 0.70 18.72 6.41
C LEU A 17 2.22 18.53 6.46
N LEU A 18 2.70 17.59 7.29
CA LEU A 18 4.13 17.27 7.37
C LEU A 18 4.65 16.72 6.04
N VAL A 19 3.93 15.76 5.44
CA VAL A 19 4.28 15.18 4.13
C VAL A 19 4.28 16.25 3.05
N LEU A 20 3.21 17.05 2.93
CA LEU A 20 3.12 18.10 1.92
C LEU A 20 4.25 19.13 2.06
N ALA A 21 4.61 19.50 3.29
CA ALA A 21 5.73 20.42 3.52
C ALA A 21 7.08 19.79 3.13
N TYR A 22 7.33 18.55 3.57
CA TYR A 22 8.56 17.81 3.28
C TYR A 22 8.79 17.64 1.77
N GLU A 23 7.78 17.13 1.06
CA GLU A 23 7.84 16.87 -0.38
C GLU A 23 7.88 18.15 -1.21
N ALA A 24 7.13 19.18 -0.81
CA ALA A 24 7.16 20.46 -1.51
C ALA A 24 8.53 21.13 -1.41
N LEU A 25 9.13 21.17 -0.21
CA LEU A 25 10.46 21.75 -0.02
C LEU A 25 11.54 20.95 -0.76
N GLY A 26 11.48 19.62 -0.69
CA GLY A 26 12.39 18.73 -1.42
C GLY A 26 12.31 18.94 -2.93
N SER A 27 11.09 18.94 -3.48
CA SER A 27 10.85 19.10 -4.93
C SER A 27 11.21 20.50 -5.42
N LEU A 28 10.94 21.55 -4.65
CA LEU A 28 11.37 22.92 -4.99
C LEU A 28 12.89 23.02 -4.99
N ALA A 29 13.58 22.50 -3.97
CA ALA A 29 15.03 22.54 -3.89
C ALA A 29 15.68 21.73 -5.03
N GLY A 30 15.26 20.48 -5.22
CA GLY A 30 15.75 19.63 -6.30
C GLY A 30 15.45 20.21 -7.68
N GLY A 31 14.22 20.70 -7.90
CA GLY A 31 13.80 21.33 -9.15
C GLY A 31 14.65 22.56 -9.50
N VAL A 32 14.86 23.48 -8.55
CA VAL A 32 15.70 24.67 -8.76
C VAL A 32 17.14 24.27 -9.08
N LEU A 33 17.72 23.32 -8.36
CA LEU A 33 19.11 22.88 -8.58
C LEU A 33 19.29 22.26 -9.97
N LEU A 34 18.37 21.41 -10.40
CA LEU A 34 18.41 20.77 -11.72
C LEU A 34 18.14 21.74 -12.87
N ILE A 35 17.31 22.78 -12.66
CA ILE A 35 17.11 23.84 -13.67
C ILE A 35 18.35 24.74 -13.75
N ALA A 36 18.95 25.08 -12.61
CA ALA A 36 20.13 25.96 -12.56
C ALA A 36 21.39 25.31 -13.14
N ALA A 37 21.51 23.98 -13.01
CA ALA A 37 22.55 23.19 -13.63
C ALA A 37 21.98 21.90 -14.26
N PRO A 38 21.45 21.98 -15.50
CA PRO A 38 20.83 20.84 -16.18
C PRO A 38 21.79 19.69 -16.50
N ASP A 39 23.09 19.90 -16.39
CA ASP A 39 24.11 18.85 -16.47
C ASP A 39 24.20 18.00 -15.19
N GLY A 40 23.49 18.39 -14.13
CA GLY A 40 23.38 17.68 -12.85
C GLY A 40 24.55 17.91 -11.89
N ARG A 41 25.49 18.82 -12.22
CA ARG A 41 26.73 19.04 -11.44
C ARG A 41 26.51 19.53 -10.00
N TYR A 42 25.36 20.14 -9.70
CA TYR A 42 25.05 20.60 -8.34
C TYR A 42 24.54 19.49 -7.41
N MET A 43 24.18 18.34 -7.97
CA MET A 43 23.71 17.18 -7.21
C MET A 43 24.60 15.95 -7.43
N ASP A 44 25.77 16.12 -8.07
CA ASP A 44 26.68 15.05 -8.46
C ASP A 44 25.99 13.92 -9.26
N MET A 45 25.02 14.30 -10.11
CA MET A 45 24.24 13.37 -10.91
C MET A 45 24.62 13.49 -12.39
N PRO A 46 25.37 12.55 -12.98
CA PRO A 46 25.65 12.60 -14.42
C PRO A 46 24.38 12.30 -15.24
N VAL A 47 24.18 13.03 -16.34
CA VAL A 47 23.04 12.86 -17.27
C VAL A 47 22.91 11.42 -17.78
N ALA A 48 24.01 10.68 -17.87
CA ALA A 48 24.04 9.27 -18.24
C ALA A 48 23.13 8.37 -17.37
N LEU A 49 22.84 8.77 -16.12
CA LEU A 49 21.91 8.05 -15.24
C LEU A 49 20.51 7.92 -15.85
N MET A 50 20.08 8.90 -16.65
CA MET A 50 18.74 8.91 -17.27
C MET A 50 18.67 8.03 -18.53
N ARG A 51 19.74 7.31 -18.90
CA ARG A 51 19.77 6.32 -19.99
C ARG A 51 19.20 6.82 -21.33
N GLY A 52 19.35 8.11 -21.63
CA GLY A 52 18.89 8.73 -22.87
C GLY A 52 17.39 9.07 -22.91
N TYR A 53 16.65 8.96 -21.81
CA TYR A 53 15.26 9.46 -21.74
C TYR A 53 15.18 10.98 -21.82
N PHE A 54 16.19 11.68 -21.30
CA PHE A 54 16.33 13.13 -21.38
C PHE A 54 17.78 13.50 -21.71
N ASP A 55 17.96 14.55 -22.51
CA ASP A 55 19.27 15.07 -22.88
C ASP A 55 19.93 15.88 -21.74
N SER A 56 19.14 16.32 -20.76
CA SER A 56 19.57 17.05 -19.57
C SER A 56 18.52 16.97 -18.46
N PHE A 57 18.87 17.35 -17.25
CA PHE A 57 17.94 17.41 -16.11
C PHE A 57 16.99 18.62 -16.14
N LEU A 58 16.99 19.44 -17.20
CA LEU A 58 16.11 20.62 -17.29
C LEU A 58 14.64 20.25 -17.15
N LEU A 59 14.16 19.28 -17.94
CA LEU A 59 12.75 18.85 -17.90
C LEU A 59 12.38 18.16 -16.58
N PRO A 60 13.17 17.19 -16.06
CA PRO A 60 13.00 16.70 -14.69
C PRO A 60 12.94 17.81 -13.63
N GLY A 61 13.82 18.81 -13.74
CA GLY A 61 13.87 19.95 -12.83
C GLY A 61 12.60 20.82 -12.88
N VAL A 62 12.06 21.09 -14.07
CA VAL A 62 10.78 21.79 -14.25
C VAL A 62 9.63 21.00 -13.63
N ILE A 63 9.57 19.69 -13.88
CA ILE A 63 8.52 18.83 -13.30
C ILE A 63 8.57 18.86 -11.77
N LEU A 64 9.76 18.73 -11.17
CA LEU A 64 9.95 18.83 -9.73
C LEU A 64 9.58 20.21 -9.18
N LEU A 65 9.96 21.29 -9.87
CA LEU A 65 9.59 22.64 -9.46
C LEU A 65 8.07 22.83 -9.44
N ASP A 66 7.38 22.40 -10.50
CA ASP A 66 5.92 22.49 -10.62
C ASP A 66 5.19 21.65 -9.56
N LEU A 67 5.64 20.41 -9.33
CA LEU A 67 5.13 19.56 -8.25
C LEU A 67 5.38 20.18 -6.87
N GLY A 68 6.54 20.81 -6.68
CA GLY A 68 6.88 21.55 -5.47
C GLY A 68 5.94 22.72 -5.21
N LEU A 69 5.67 23.55 -6.23
CA LEU A 69 4.73 24.67 -6.15
C LEU A 69 3.30 24.16 -5.86
N LEU A 70 2.85 23.15 -6.59
CA LEU A 70 1.55 22.51 -6.36
C LEU A 70 1.44 21.97 -4.93
N GLY A 71 2.51 21.35 -4.41
CA GLY A 71 2.63 20.90 -3.03
C GLY A 71 2.49 22.01 -1.99
N VAL A 72 3.10 23.19 -2.23
CA VAL A 72 2.92 24.38 -1.38
C VAL A 72 1.47 24.84 -1.39
N PHE A 73 0.82 24.91 -2.55
CA PHE A 73 -0.59 25.26 -2.64
C PHE A 73 -1.48 24.26 -1.91
N ALA A 74 -1.23 22.96 -2.06
CA ALA A 74 -1.94 21.91 -1.33
C ALA A 74 -1.74 22.03 0.19
N PHE A 75 -0.51 22.29 0.65
CA PHE A 75 -0.21 22.54 2.06
C PHE A 75 -1.02 23.71 2.61
N ILE A 76 -1.00 24.86 1.92
CA ILE A 76 -1.75 26.06 2.32
C ILE A 76 -3.25 25.75 2.33
N ALA A 77 -3.77 25.05 1.32
CA ALA A 77 -5.17 24.68 1.23
C ALA A 77 -5.61 23.79 2.41
N VAL A 78 -4.81 22.79 2.79
CA VAL A 78 -5.10 21.93 3.96
C VAL A 78 -4.97 22.72 5.26
N LEU A 79 -3.96 23.59 5.38
CA LEU A 79 -3.71 24.42 6.57
C LEU A 79 -4.86 25.41 6.81
N ARG A 80 -5.31 26.09 5.75
CA ARG A 80 -6.39 27.08 5.74
C ARG A 80 -7.79 26.45 5.59
N ARG A 81 -7.88 25.13 5.40
CA ARG A 81 -9.12 24.36 5.22
C ARG A 81 -9.96 24.85 4.03
N TRP A 82 -9.32 25.08 2.90
CA TRP A 82 -10.01 25.42 1.67
C TRP A 82 -10.91 24.28 1.19
N TYR A 83 -12.06 24.62 0.60
CA TYR A 83 -13.06 23.66 0.15
C TYR A 83 -12.54 22.67 -0.90
N PHE A 84 -11.65 23.12 -1.78
CA PHE A 84 -11.05 22.32 -2.85
C PHE A 84 -9.69 21.70 -2.46
N ALA A 85 -9.30 21.73 -1.17
CA ALA A 85 -8.03 21.17 -0.71
C ALA A 85 -7.84 19.69 -1.08
N TRP A 86 -8.93 18.91 -1.10
CA TRP A 86 -8.89 17.50 -1.49
C TRP A 86 -8.36 17.30 -2.92
N LEU A 87 -8.72 18.19 -3.86
CA LEU A 87 -8.29 18.09 -5.25
C LEU A 87 -6.80 18.40 -5.36
N LEU A 88 -6.33 19.48 -4.72
CA LEU A 88 -4.91 19.84 -4.70
C LEU A 88 -4.04 18.76 -4.06
N VAL A 89 -4.52 18.14 -2.98
CA VAL A 89 -3.85 17.01 -2.33
C VAL A 89 -3.80 15.81 -3.26
N ALA A 90 -4.92 15.48 -3.93
CA ALA A 90 -4.98 14.39 -4.90
C ALA A 90 -3.96 14.58 -6.02
N THR A 91 -3.93 15.78 -6.61
CA THR A 91 -3.04 16.09 -7.73
C THR A 91 -1.58 16.15 -7.30
N SER A 92 -1.27 16.66 -6.11
CA SER A 92 0.11 16.72 -5.60
C SER A 92 0.65 15.32 -5.31
N LEU A 93 -0.05 14.55 -4.47
CA LEU A 93 0.38 13.20 -4.08
C LEU A 93 0.38 12.26 -5.28
N GLY A 94 -0.64 12.34 -6.15
CA GLY A 94 -0.67 11.57 -7.39
C GLY A 94 0.47 11.94 -8.34
N GLY A 95 0.79 13.23 -8.47
CA GLY A 95 1.91 13.73 -9.25
C GLY A 95 3.25 13.17 -8.77
N TRP A 96 3.53 13.23 -7.46
CA TRP A 96 4.76 12.63 -6.91
C TRP A 96 4.81 11.11 -7.05
N ILE A 97 3.69 10.40 -6.84
CA ILE A 97 3.66 8.93 -7.06
C ILE A 97 4.02 8.61 -8.52
N ILE A 98 3.40 9.30 -9.48
CA ILE A 98 3.68 9.10 -10.90
C ILE A 98 5.14 9.43 -11.21
N TRP A 99 5.65 10.54 -10.67
CA TRP A 99 7.02 10.97 -10.88
C TRP A 99 8.04 9.96 -10.33
N PHE A 100 7.87 9.47 -9.10
CA PHE A 100 8.76 8.45 -8.53
C PHE A 100 8.69 7.13 -9.31
N ILE A 101 7.50 6.73 -9.79
CA ILE A 101 7.38 5.57 -10.67
C ILE A 101 8.17 5.80 -11.97
N ALA A 102 8.05 6.99 -12.57
CA ALA A 102 8.80 7.36 -13.77
C ALA A 102 10.32 7.33 -13.51
N GLU A 103 10.80 7.87 -12.39
CA GLU A 103 12.21 7.82 -12.00
C GLU A 103 12.70 6.37 -11.87
N ILE A 104 11.97 5.51 -11.18
CA ILE A 104 12.32 4.09 -11.02
C ILE A 104 12.42 3.39 -12.39
N VAL A 105 11.48 3.68 -13.30
CA VAL A 105 11.48 3.11 -14.66
C VAL A 105 12.62 3.66 -15.51
N ILE A 106 12.94 4.95 -15.41
CA ILE A 106 14.05 5.56 -16.16
C ILE A 106 15.40 5.03 -15.66
N LEU A 107 15.59 4.99 -14.34
CA LEU A 107 16.84 4.56 -13.72
C LEU A 107 17.05 3.04 -13.82
N GLN A 108 15.95 2.27 -13.92
CA GLN A 108 15.94 0.81 -13.83
C GLN A 108 16.56 0.32 -12.52
N GLU A 109 16.31 1.06 -11.44
CA GLU A 109 16.87 0.78 -10.12
C GLU A 109 15.93 1.25 -9.01
N LEU A 110 15.91 0.52 -7.90
CA LEU A 110 15.28 0.96 -6.66
C LEU A 110 16.36 1.47 -5.70
N HIS A 111 16.70 2.74 -5.87
CA HIS A 111 17.60 3.46 -4.97
C HIS A 111 16.92 3.84 -3.64
N TRP A 112 17.69 3.97 -2.56
CA TRP A 112 17.17 4.29 -1.22
C TRP A 112 16.47 5.66 -1.16
N LEU A 113 16.84 6.59 -2.05
CA LEU A 113 16.16 7.88 -2.20
C LEU A 113 14.68 7.72 -2.58
N HIS A 114 14.33 6.71 -3.40
CA HIS A 114 12.92 6.43 -3.70
C HIS A 114 12.15 5.99 -2.46
N ALA A 115 12.80 5.33 -1.49
CA ALA A 115 12.17 5.02 -0.22
C ALA A 115 12.04 6.27 0.66
N MET A 116 13.09 7.10 0.73
CA MET A 116 13.10 8.33 1.53
C MET A 116 12.01 9.32 1.11
N TRP A 117 11.81 9.52 -0.20
CA TRP A 117 10.82 10.45 -0.75
C TRP A 117 9.47 9.77 -1.08
N GLY A 118 9.49 8.51 -1.51
CA GLY A 118 8.27 7.78 -1.87
C GLY A 118 7.42 7.38 -0.67
N LEU A 119 8.02 6.86 0.41
CA LEU A 119 7.25 6.39 1.58
C LEU A 119 6.43 7.51 2.24
N PRO A 120 6.95 8.73 2.46
CA PRO A 120 6.15 9.85 2.94
C PRO A 120 4.95 10.17 2.05
N VAL A 121 5.10 10.16 0.72
CA VAL A 121 3.97 10.38 -0.20
C VAL A 121 2.90 9.31 -0.07
N LEU A 122 3.28 8.04 0.05
CA LEU A 122 2.33 6.94 0.27
C LEU A 122 1.63 7.05 1.63
N LEU A 123 2.34 7.46 2.69
CA LEU A 123 1.74 7.79 3.98
C LEU A 123 0.76 8.95 3.87
N GLY A 124 1.12 9.99 3.09
CA GLY A 124 0.25 11.11 2.76
C GLY A 124 -1.03 10.65 2.04
N ALA A 125 -0.91 9.71 1.10
CA ALA A 125 -2.06 9.14 0.40
C ALA A 125 -3.01 8.43 1.38
N ILE A 126 -2.49 7.60 2.28
CA ILE A 126 -3.29 6.95 3.34
C ILE A 126 -3.93 8.00 4.27
N ALA A 127 -3.18 9.01 4.68
CA ALA A 127 -3.63 10.07 5.60
C ALA A 127 -4.64 11.03 4.96
N SER A 128 -4.67 11.10 3.63
CA SER A 128 -5.59 11.96 2.87
C SER A 128 -7.01 11.38 2.79
N VAL A 129 -7.20 10.07 2.97
CA VAL A 129 -8.51 9.39 2.82
C VAL A 129 -9.65 10.08 3.59
N PRO A 130 -9.50 10.48 4.87
CA PRO A 130 -10.55 11.22 5.59
C PRO A 130 -10.90 12.58 4.98
N LEU A 131 -9.95 13.26 4.33
CA LEU A 131 -10.20 14.52 3.62
C LEU A 131 -11.16 14.29 2.44
N PHE A 132 -10.94 13.25 1.64
CA PHE A 132 -11.83 12.87 0.52
C PHE A 132 -13.22 12.46 1.02
N ILE A 133 -13.28 11.64 2.06
CA ILE A 133 -14.55 11.20 2.65
C ILE A 133 -15.35 12.39 3.16
N SER A 134 -14.71 13.33 3.86
CA SER A 134 -15.39 14.52 4.39
C SER A 134 -16.00 15.40 3.30
N ARG A 135 -15.45 15.34 2.09
CA ARG A 135 -15.94 16.10 0.94
C ARG A 135 -17.14 15.43 0.26
N PHE A 136 -17.14 14.10 0.21
CA PHE A 136 -18.21 13.29 -0.39
C PHE A 136 -18.81 12.35 0.67
N PRO A 137 -19.44 12.85 1.74
CA PRO A 137 -20.01 12.00 2.77
C PRO A 137 -21.27 11.32 2.22
N SER A 138 -21.15 10.05 1.84
CA SER A 138 -22.28 9.23 1.40
C SER A 138 -22.08 7.79 1.82
N ALA A 139 -23.17 7.03 1.94
CA ALA A 139 -23.12 5.58 2.00
C ALA A 139 -22.29 4.97 0.85
N GLY A 140 -22.28 5.63 -0.32
CA GLY A 140 -21.45 5.27 -1.46
C GLY A 140 -19.96 5.29 -1.17
N SER A 141 -19.46 6.35 -0.54
CA SER A 141 -18.04 6.52 -0.24
C SER A 141 -17.53 5.44 0.71
N GLN A 142 -18.31 5.07 1.73
CA GLN A 142 -17.95 3.95 2.60
C GLN A 142 -17.92 2.62 1.82
N ARG A 143 -18.90 2.37 0.96
CA ARG A 143 -18.94 1.13 0.16
C ARG A 143 -17.76 1.04 -0.79
N VAL A 144 -17.34 2.15 -1.42
CA VAL A 144 -16.14 2.19 -2.27
C VAL A 144 -14.90 1.76 -1.48
N LEU A 145 -14.71 2.32 -0.28
CA LEU A 145 -13.60 1.92 0.60
C LEU A 145 -13.67 0.43 0.98
N LEU A 146 -14.87 -0.08 1.30
CA LEU A 146 -15.04 -1.50 1.61
C LEU A 146 -14.73 -2.40 0.39
N TRP A 147 -15.09 -1.98 -0.82
CA TRP A 147 -14.72 -2.68 -2.06
C TRP A 147 -13.21 -2.71 -2.28
N CYS A 148 -12.46 -1.72 -1.81
CA CYS A 148 -11.00 -1.75 -1.88
C CYS A 148 -10.39 -2.99 -1.23
N GLY A 149 -11.05 -3.61 -0.24
CA GLY A 149 -10.59 -4.87 0.35
C GLY A 149 -10.71 -6.05 -0.62
N ILE A 150 -11.78 -6.09 -1.41
CA ILE A 150 -11.95 -7.11 -2.47
C ILE A 150 -10.95 -6.86 -3.59
N PHE A 151 -10.83 -5.60 -4.05
CA PHE A 151 -9.90 -5.25 -5.12
C PHE A 151 -8.44 -5.47 -4.72
N SER A 152 -8.03 -5.16 -3.48
CA SER A 152 -6.67 -5.43 -3.02
C SER A 152 -6.36 -6.92 -3.08
N SER A 153 -7.30 -7.78 -2.69
CA SER A 153 -7.09 -9.23 -2.69
C SER A 153 -7.01 -9.81 -4.10
N LEU A 154 -7.93 -9.40 -4.99
CA LEU A 154 -7.89 -9.82 -6.38
C LEU A 154 -6.63 -9.33 -7.09
N TRP A 155 -6.23 -8.08 -6.83
CA TRP A 155 -5.01 -7.52 -7.38
C TRP A 155 -3.77 -8.28 -6.91
N TYR A 156 -3.66 -8.58 -5.62
CA TYR A 156 -2.52 -9.34 -5.09
C TYR A 156 -2.44 -10.75 -5.69
N VAL A 157 -3.57 -11.43 -5.88
CA VAL A 157 -3.59 -12.73 -6.58
C VAL A 157 -3.19 -12.57 -8.05
N ALA A 158 -3.68 -11.54 -8.74
CA ALA A 158 -3.35 -11.30 -10.13
C ALA A 158 -1.84 -11.09 -10.36
N ILE A 159 -1.18 -10.28 -9.52
CA ILE A 159 0.27 -10.06 -9.62
C ILE A 159 1.07 -11.34 -9.30
N ASN A 160 0.57 -12.19 -8.39
CA ASN A 160 1.18 -13.50 -8.07
C ASN A 160 1.09 -14.51 -9.22
N CYS A 161 0.16 -14.32 -10.16
CA CYS A 161 0.07 -15.12 -11.37
C CYS A 161 0.82 -14.48 -12.55
N PHE A 162 0.78 -13.15 -12.65
CA PHE A 162 1.32 -12.40 -13.78
C PHE A 162 2.84 -12.21 -13.72
N VAL A 163 3.39 -11.77 -12.59
CA VAL A 163 4.81 -11.45 -12.47
C VAL A 163 5.74 -12.65 -12.70
N PRO A 164 5.44 -13.87 -12.20
CA PRO A 164 6.25 -15.06 -12.50
C PRO A 164 6.46 -15.35 -13.99
N LEU A 165 5.55 -14.92 -14.87
CA LEU A 165 5.68 -15.11 -16.32
C LEU A 165 6.89 -14.38 -16.92
N TYR A 166 7.46 -13.43 -16.18
CA TYR A 166 8.63 -12.63 -16.56
C TYR A 166 9.91 -13.07 -15.84
N TYR A 167 9.87 -14.21 -15.15
CA TYR A 167 11.04 -14.79 -14.51
C TYR A 167 11.33 -16.16 -15.16
N ASP A 168 12.31 -16.19 -16.06
CA ASP A 168 12.77 -17.42 -16.72
C ASP A 168 13.26 -18.46 -15.70
N GLY A 169 12.71 -19.68 -15.81
CA GLY A 169 13.01 -20.77 -14.89
C GLY A 169 12.30 -20.68 -13.53
N TYR A 170 11.36 -19.75 -13.35
CA TYR A 170 10.61 -19.65 -12.11
C TYR A 170 9.68 -20.85 -11.90
N SER A 171 9.87 -21.56 -10.79
CA SER A 171 8.99 -22.66 -10.38
C SER A 171 7.95 -22.16 -9.39
N PHE A 172 6.67 -22.19 -9.78
CA PHE A 172 5.55 -21.87 -8.87
C PHE A 172 5.52 -22.73 -7.61
N ALA A 173 5.94 -24.00 -7.73
CA ALA A 173 5.97 -24.92 -6.61
C ALA A 173 7.23 -24.73 -5.76
N GLY A 174 8.36 -24.50 -6.41
CA GLY A 174 9.66 -24.53 -5.75
C GLY A 174 10.24 -23.20 -5.31
N LEU A 175 9.67 -22.07 -5.75
CA LEU A 175 10.16 -20.74 -5.41
C LEU A 175 9.09 -19.93 -4.67
N THR A 176 9.53 -19.17 -3.67
CA THR A 176 8.64 -18.30 -2.91
C THR A 176 8.24 -17.09 -3.74
N VAL A 177 7.11 -16.49 -3.40
CA VAL A 177 6.65 -15.19 -3.92
C VAL A 177 7.69 -14.12 -3.61
N SER A 178 8.31 -14.17 -2.43
CA SER A 178 9.37 -13.24 -2.06
C SER A 178 10.57 -13.23 -3.02
N GLU A 179 10.88 -14.37 -3.66
CA GLU A 179 11.95 -14.47 -4.66
C GLU A 179 11.67 -13.65 -5.94
N LEU A 180 10.41 -13.33 -6.25
CA LEU A 180 10.06 -12.41 -7.36
C LEU A 180 10.55 -10.97 -7.12
N SER A 181 10.80 -10.63 -5.87
CA SER A 181 11.22 -9.30 -5.40
C SER A 181 12.63 -9.27 -4.83
N ALA A 182 13.34 -10.41 -4.89
CA ALA A 182 14.67 -10.56 -4.35
C ALA A 182 15.68 -9.63 -5.05
N ILE A 183 16.73 -9.26 -4.34
CA ILE A 183 17.82 -8.44 -4.89
C ILE A 183 18.41 -9.18 -6.10
N HIS A 184 18.54 -8.47 -7.22
CA HIS A 184 18.94 -8.99 -8.54
C HIS A 184 17.94 -9.89 -9.27
N ALA A 185 16.74 -10.14 -8.71
CA ALA A 185 15.71 -10.85 -9.46
C ALA A 185 15.26 -10.03 -10.68
N PRO A 186 15.06 -10.66 -11.86
CA PRO A 186 14.68 -9.95 -13.09
C PRO A 186 13.32 -9.25 -12.96
N THR A 187 12.45 -9.78 -12.10
CA THR A 187 11.11 -9.26 -11.86
C THR A 187 11.02 -8.23 -10.73
N ARG A 188 12.13 -7.88 -10.06
CA ARG A 188 12.09 -7.08 -8.83
C ARG A 188 11.38 -5.73 -8.99
N ILE A 189 11.75 -4.97 -10.02
CA ILE A 189 11.15 -3.64 -10.27
C ILE A 189 9.67 -3.80 -10.63
N LEU A 190 9.35 -4.75 -11.52
CA LEU A 190 7.98 -5.05 -11.91
C LEU A 190 7.12 -5.42 -10.70
N TRP A 191 7.62 -6.29 -9.83
CA TRP A 191 6.94 -6.68 -8.59
C TRP A 191 6.68 -5.49 -7.68
N VAL A 192 7.71 -4.69 -7.38
CA VAL A 192 7.57 -3.56 -6.44
C VAL A 192 6.57 -2.53 -6.95
N LEU A 193 6.61 -2.20 -8.24
CA LEU A 193 5.67 -1.24 -8.84
C LEU A 193 4.23 -1.79 -8.86
N LEU A 194 4.04 -3.06 -9.20
CA LEU A 194 2.71 -3.68 -9.21
C LEU A 194 2.19 -4.02 -7.80
N ALA A 195 3.06 -4.19 -6.80
CA ALA A 195 2.65 -4.40 -5.42
C ALA A 195 2.21 -3.10 -4.73
N LEU A 196 2.70 -1.94 -5.18
CA LEU A 196 2.41 -0.62 -4.61
C LEU A 196 0.91 -0.33 -4.37
N PRO A 197 -0.04 -0.68 -5.28
CA PRO A 197 -1.46 -0.43 -5.05
C PRO A 197 -2.05 -1.25 -3.90
N TYR A 198 -1.47 -2.41 -3.57
CA TYR A 198 -2.01 -3.30 -2.53
C TYR A 198 -2.13 -2.63 -1.16
N PRO A 199 -1.07 -2.09 -0.53
CA PRO A 199 -1.18 -1.44 0.78
C PRO A 199 -2.08 -0.21 0.74
N LEU A 200 -2.13 0.54 -0.36
CA LEU A 200 -3.02 1.72 -0.49
C LEU A 200 -4.50 1.31 -0.51
N LEU A 201 -4.86 0.30 -1.32
CA LEU A 201 -6.21 -0.26 -1.37
C LEU A 201 -6.59 -0.89 -0.01
N PHE A 202 -5.67 -1.60 0.63
CA PHE A 202 -5.93 -2.24 1.91
C PHE A 202 -6.05 -1.22 3.06
N ALA A 203 -5.29 -0.12 3.03
CA ALA A 203 -5.48 1.00 3.96
C ALA A 203 -6.84 1.68 3.76
N ALA A 204 -7.25 1.90 2.51
CA ALA A 204 -8.58 2.43 2.17
C ALA A 204 -9.67 1.51 2.72
N PHE A 205 -9.51 0.18 2.60
CA PHE A 205 -10.38 -0.80 3.23
C PHE A 205 -10.47 -0.63 4.76
N GLY A 206 -9.33 -0.48 5.44
CA GLY A 206 -9.29 -0.20 6.88
C GLY A 206 -10.07 1.05 7.28
N TRP A 207 -9.96 2.13 6.48
CA TRP A 207 -10.78 3.33 6.67
C TRP A 207 -12.29 3.06 6.51
N GLY A 208 -12.68 2.26 5.50
CA GLY A 208 -14.07 1.84 5.33
C GLY A 208 -14.63 1.05 6.52
N VAL A 209 -13.80 0.19 7.12
CA VAL A 209 -14.13 -0.57 8.34
C VAL A 209 -14.27 0.35 9.56
N LEU A 210 -13.41 1.38 9.69
CA LEU A 210 -13.49 2.37 10.77
C LEU A 210 -14.79 3.18 10.77
N MET A 211 -15.43 3.34 9.61
CA MET A 211 -16.68 4.09 9.45
C MET A 211 -17.92 3.29 9.87
N MET A 212 -17.77 2.04 10.31
CA MET A 212 -18.90 1.25 10.80
C MET A 212 -19.52 1.85 12.08
N PRO A 213 -20.83 1.65 12.34
CA PRO A 213 -21.55 2.28 13.46
C PRO A 213 -20.86 2.11 14.82
N GLU A 214 -21.00 3.14 15.68
CA GLU A 214 -20.24 3.32 16.93
C GLU A 214 -20.32 2.14 17.93
N GLY A 215 -21.34 1.28 17.82
CA GLY A 215 -21.58 0.17 18.75
C GLY A 215 -20.58 -0.99 18.69
N ASN A 216 -19.69 -1.06 17.68
CA ASN A 216 -18.76 -2.18 17.54
C ASN A 216 -17.29 -1.74 17.68
N ARG A 217 -16.85 -1.54 18.93
CA ARG A 217 -15.47 -1.16 19.28
C ARG A 217 -14.42 -2.09 18.66
N LEU A 218 -14.72 -3.39 18.58
CA LEU A 218 -13.81 -4.37 18.00
C LEU A 218 -13.58 -4.13 16.51
N LEU A 219 -14.63 -3.86 15.72
CA LEU A 219 -14.47 -3.49 14.31
C LEU A 219 -13.65 -2.21 14.12
N ARG A 220 -13.78 -1.23 15.02
CA ARG A 220 -12.94 -0.02 14.96
C ARG A 220 -11.48 -0.33 15.22
N ILE A 221 -11.18 -1.19 16.20
CA ILE A 221 -9.81 -1.65 16.45
C ILE A 221 -9.29 -2.44 15.25
N THR A 222 -10.09 -3.33 14.67
CA THR A 222 -9.76 -4.05 13.43
C THR A 222 -9.42 -3.09 12.29
N GLY A 223 -10.25 -2.08 12.02
CA GLY A 223 -10.00 -1.08 10.98
C GLY A 223 -8.70 -0.30 11.20
N SER A 224 -8.42 0.13 12.44
CA SER A 224 -7.14 0.77 12.78
C SER A 224 -5.95 -0.15 12.57
N LEU A 225 -6.05 -1.43 12.98
CA LEU A 225 -4.98 -2.41 12.78
C LEU A 225 -4.73 -2.71 11.32
N VAL A 226 -5.77 -2.74 10.47
CA VAL A 226 -5.63 -2.87 9.02
C VAL A 226 -4.86 -1.70 8.43
N ILE A 227 -5.11 -0.46 8.89
CA ILE A 227 -4.35 0.73 8.45
C ILE A 227 -2.89 0.64 8.91
N VAL A 228 -2.64 0.27 10.18
CA VAL A 228 -1.27 0.10 10.70
C VAL A 228 -0.53 -1.00 9.95
N TYR A 229 -1.19 -2.12 9.67
CA TYR A 229 -0.66 -3.20 8.84
C TYR A 229 -0.28 -2.70 7.45
N ALA A 230 -1.14 -1.91 6.81
CA ALA A 230 -0.88 -1.38 5.47
C ALA A 230 0.30 -0.40 5.47
N ILE A 231 0.41 0.46 6.49
CA ILE A 231 1.55 1.36 6.70
C ILE A 231 2.85 0.58 6.88
N PHE A 232 2.83 -0.45 7.73
CA PHE A 232 4.00 -1.32 7.97
C PHE A 232 4.46 -2.01 6.68
N ASN A 233 3.51 -2.39 5.82
CA ASN A 233 3.75 -3.05 4.54
C ASN A 233 3.97 -2.08 3.35
N LEU A 234 4.08 -0.76 3.58
CA LEU A 234 4.55 0.16 2.53
C LEU A 234 6.01 -0.10 2.14
N TYR A 235 6.78 -0.65 3.08
CA TYR A 235 8.13 -1.11 2.83
C TYR A 235 8.24 -2.60 3.14
N TRP A 236 8.92 -3.33 2.25
CA TRP A 236 9.23 -4.74 2.43
C TRP A 236 10.73 -4.94 2.23
N PRO A 237 11.50 -5.31 3.27
CA PRO A 237 12.94 -5.54 3.15
C PRO A 237 13.21 -6.61 2.09
N PRO A 238 14.06 -6.35 1.08
CA PRO A 238 14.33 -7.35 0.05
C PRO A 238 15.28 -8.42 0.58
N MET A 239 14.98 -9.68 0.26
CA MET A 239 15.91 -10.79 0.48
C MET A 239 16.86 -10.94 -0.71
N HIS A 240 17.98 -11.63 -0.52
CA HIS A 240 18.87 -12.01 -1.61
C HIS A 240 18.31 -13.21 -2.38
N MET A 241 18.66 -13.30 -3.67
CA MET A 241 18.44 -14.53 -4.43
C MET A 241 19.28 -15.68 -3.85
N ARG A 242 18.80 -16.92 -4.02
CA ARG A 242 19.53 -18.12 -3.58
C ARG A 242 20.95 -18.16 -4.12
N GLY A 243 21.86 -18.75 -3.34
CA GLY A 243 23.28 -18.86 -3.68
C GLY A 243 24.09 -17.59 -3.42
N ASN A 244 23.44 -16.48 -3.06
CA ASN A 244 24.13 -15.28 -2.59
C ASN A 244 24.25 -15.26 -1.07
N MET A 245 25.27 -14.53 -0.59
CA MET A 245 25.50 -14.39 0.85
C MET A 245 24.39 -13.55 1.49
N PRO A 246 23.69 -14.07 2.53
CA PRO A 246 22.63 -13.32 3.20
C PRO A 246 23.20 -12.14 3.97
N SER A 247 22.36 -11.12 4.17
CA SER A 247 22.70 -9.90 4.90
C SER A 247 21.65 -9.56 5.96
N LEU A 248 21.79 -8.39 6.59
CA LEU A 248 20.76 -7.86 7.49
C LEU A 248 19.38 -7.79 6.83
N THR A 249 19.29 -7.52 5.53
CA THR A 249 18.00 -7.38 4.84
C THR A 249 17.22 -8.70 4.79
N ASP A 250 17.89 -9.86 4.70
CA ASP A 250 17.27 -11.18 4.75
C ASP A 250 16.68 -11.47 6.14
N THR A 251 17.42 -11.13 7.20
CA THR A 251 16.91 -11.23 8.57
C THR A 251 15.70 -10.30 8.77
N LEU A 252 15.80 -9.06 8.28
CA LEU A 252 14.68 -8.10 8.33
C LEU A 252 13.47 -8.60 7.53
N HIS A 253 13.68 -9.25 6.38
CA HIS A 253 12.62 -9.84 5.56
C HIS A 253 11.84 -10.89 6.35
N ILE A 254 12.55 -11.78 7.05
CA ILE A 254 11.93 -12.79 7.92
C ILE A 254 11.18 -12.12 9.09
N CYS A 255 11.79 -11.14 9.75
CA CYS A 255 11.13 -10.38 10.82
C CYS A 255 9.85 -9.68 10.32
N TRP A 256 9.88 -9.10 9.11
CA TRP A 256 8.72 -8.48 8.46
C TRP A 256 7.62 -9.49 8.17
N ALA A 257 7.98 -10.68 7.67
CA ALA A 257 7.03 -11.76 7.43
C ALA A 257 6.34 -12.23 8.72
N ILE A 258 7.10 -12.40 9.81
CA ILE A 258 6.55 -12.75 11.12
C ILE A 258 5.62 -11.67 11.64
N ALA A 259 6.06 -10.40 11.65
CA ALA A 259 5.25 -9.28 12.12
C ALA A 259 3.95 -9.14 11.30
N THR A 260 4.03 -9.30 9.98
CA THR A 260 2.91 -9.29 9.04
C THR A 260 1.88 -10.35 9.40
N ASN A 261 2.32 -11.60 9.61
CA ASN A 261 1.43 -12.69 10.02
C ASN A 261 0.76 -12.45 11.39
N LEU A 262 1.51 -11.89 12.36
CA LEU A 262 0.97 -11.55 13.68
C LEU A 262 -0.12 -10.48 13.58
N PHE A 263 0.09 -9.43 12.77
CA PHE A 263 -0.95 -8.44 12.50
C PHE A 263 -2.19 -9.09 11.87
N MET A 264 -1.98 -9.95 10.85
CA MET A 264 -3.07 -10.67 10.18
C MET A 264 -3.94 -11.43 11.18
N TRP A 265 -3.33 -12.30 11.97
CA TRP A 265 -4.08 -13.10 12.95
C TRP A 265 -4.78 -12.22 13.98
N LEU A 266 -4.13 -11.15 14.45
CA LEU A 266 -4.73 -10.25 15.42
C LEU A 266 -6.01 -9.60 14.88
N PHE A 267 -5.98 -8.98 13.70
CA PHE A 267 -7.19 -8.34 13.17
C PHE A 267 -8.23 -9.36 12.70
N MET A 268 -7.83 -10.56 12.28
CA MET A 268 -8.74 -11.68 11.97
C MET A 268 -9.52 -12.11 13.21
N ILE A 269 -8.84 -12.33 14.34
CA ILE A 269 -9.45 -12.72 15.61
C ILE A 269 -10.41 -11.63 16.10
N LEU A 270 -10.01 -10.36 16.03
CA LEU A 270 -10.85 -9.25 16.45
C LEU A 270 -12.10 -9.10 15.58
N ALA A 271 -11.97 -9.28 14.26
CA ALA A 271 -13.11 -9.28 13.33
C ALA A 271 -14.06 -10.45 13.62
N ALA A 272 -13.52 -11.64 13.88
CA ALA A 272 -14.32 -12.83 14.25
C ALA A 272 -15.11 -12.60 15.54
N ALA A 273 -14.47 -12.04 16.57
CA ALA A 273 -15.10 -11.69 17.84
C ALA A 273 -16.18 -10.60 17.67
N ALA A 274 -16.00 -9.69 16.72
CA ALA A 274 -16.91 -8.59 16.44
C ALA A 274 -18.19 -9.04 15.71
N ILE A 275 -18.08 -9.98 14.77
CA ILE A 275 -19.21 -10.43 13.91
C ILE A 275 -19.91 -11.68 14.48
N LYS A 276 -19.15 -12.59 15.11
CA LYS A 276 -19.64 -13.87 15.68
C LYS A 276 -20.30 -14.80 14.64
N GLY A 277 -20.86 -15.91 15.12
CA GLY A 277 -21.61 -16.88 14.30
C GLY A 277 -20.76 -17.53 13.19
N ARG A 278 -21.36 -17.71 12.00
CA ARG A 278 -20.72 -18.39 10.86
C ARG A 278 -19.39 -17.76 10.42
N PHE A 279 -19.27 -16.43 10.54
CA PHE A 279 -18.03 -15.74 10.20
C PHE A 279 -16.90 -16.08 11.18
N CYS A 280 -17.23 -16.29 12.46
CA CYS A 280 -16.25 -16.73 13.47
C CYS A 280 -15.72 -18.12 13.15
N SER A 281 -16.59 -19.09 12.88
CA SER A 281 -16.18 -20.46 12.49
C SER A 281 -15.33 -20.46 11.20
N PHE A 282 -15.74 -19.68 10.19
CA PHE A 282 -14.95 -19.49 8.97
C PHE A 282 -13.56 -18.91 9.26
N THR A 283 -13.47 -17.91 10.13
CA THR A 283 -12.20 -17.27 10.48
C THR A 283 -11.28 -18.22 11.26
N ILE A 284 -11.83 -19.04 12.16
CA ILE A 284 -11.05 -20.06 12.88
C ILE A 284 -10.43 -21.03 11.87
N ILE A 285 -11.23 -21.55 10.93
CA ILE A 285 -10.73 -22.45 9.87
C ILE A 285 -9.66 -21.75 9.02
N ALA A 286 -9.89 -20.50 8.62
CA ALA A 286 -8.92 -19.73 7.83
C ALA A 286 -7.60 -19.53 8.58
N ILE A 287 -7.64 -19.17 9.87
CA ILE A 287 -6.43 -19.05 10.70
C ILE A 287 -5.72 -20.39 10.82
N THR A 288 -6.45 -21.49 11.08
CA THR A 288 -5.86 -22.83 11.18
C THR A 288 -5.15 -23.22 9.88
N LEU A 289 -5.78 -23.05 8.72
CA LEU A 289 -5.15 -23.31 7.42
C LEU A 289 -3.95 -22.39 7.20
N HIS A 290 -4.06 -21.11 7.53
CA HIS A 290 -2.96 -20.15 7.43
C HIS A 290 -1.78 -20.52 8.34
N VAL A 291 -2.00 -21.06 9.53
CA VAL A 291 -0.91 -21.52 10.39
C VAL A 291 -0.28 -22.79 9.82
N ILE A 292 -1.08 -23.75 9.34
CA ILE A 292 -0.59 -25.01 8.75
C ILE A 292 0.30 -24.73 7.53
N PHE A 293 -0.20 -23.98 6.54
CA PHE A 293 0.56 -23.72 5.32
C PHE A 293 1.74 -22.77 5.55
N GLY A 294 1.64 -21.87 6.53
CA GLY A 294 2.77 -21.08 6.98
C GLY A 294 3.87 -21.97 7.57
N ALA A 295 3.52 -22.90 8.46
CA ALA A 295 4.45 -23.85 9.04
C ALA A 295 5.12 -24.74 7.98
N LEU A 296 4.36 -25.25 7.00
CA LEU A 296 4.91 -26.01 5.87
C LEU A 296 5.92 -25.19 5.06
N THR A 297 5.64 -23.91 4.81
CA THR A 297 6.59 -22.99 4.17
C THR A 297 7.87 -22.87 5.00
N PHE A 298 7.76 -22.70 6.32
CA PHE A 298 8.90 -22.61 7.23
C PHE A 298 9.72 -23.90 7.32
N THR A 299 9.13 -25.08 7.09
CA THR A 299 9.92 -26.34 7.09
C THR A 299 10.91 -26.43 5.93
N GLU A 300 10.60 -25.82 4.79
CA GLU A 300 11.49 -25.80 3.62
C GLU A 300 12.37 -24.53 3.59
N ALA A 301 12.00 -23.46 4.29
CA ALA A 301 12.71 -22.17 4.26
C ALA A 301 14.22 -22.24 4.56
N PRO A 302 14.73 -23.08 5.50
CA PRO A 302 16.17 -23.20 5.73
C PRO A 302 16.96 -23.61 4.48
N ASN A 303 16.34 -24.34 3.55
CA ASN A 303 16.99 -24.76 2.31
C ASN A 303 17.21 -23.60 1.34
N ILE A 304 16.50 -22.47 1.46
CA ILE A 304 16.75 -21.27 0.63
C ILE A 304 18.18 -20.75 0.86
N ALA A 305 18.60 -20.63 2.13
CA ALA A 305 19.88 -20.03 2.50
C ALA A 305 21.09 -20.85 2.03
N VAL A 306 20.92 -22.17 1.89
CA VAL A 306 21.96 -23.09 1.41
C VAL A 306 21.81 -23.46 -0.07
N ASN A 307 20.90 -22.78 -0.78
CA ASN A 307 20.53 -23.11 -2.17
C ASN A 307 20.16 -24.60 -2.37
N GLY A 308 19.53 -25.18 -1.36
CA GLY A 308 19.05 -26.56 -1.35
C GLY A 308 17.65 -26.71 -1.97
N PRO A 309 17.17 -27.95 -2.09
CA PRO A 309 15.87 -28.23 -2.69
C PRO A 309 14.71 -27.73 -1.81
N THR A 310 13.74 -27.08 -2.44
CA THR A 310 12.47 -26.68 -1.83
C THR A 310 11.34 -27.10 -2.77
N PRO A 311 10.93 -28.37 -2.78
CA PRO A 311 10.02 -28.89 -3.80
C PRO A 311 8.64 -28.22 -3.79
N MET A 312 8.17 -27.75 -2.63
CA MET A 312 6.79 -27.29 -2.47
C MET A 312 6.64 -25.95 -1.72
N ILE A 313 7.74 -25.32 -1.29
CA ILE A 313 7.70 -24.05 -0.54
C ILE A 313 6.82 -22.97 -1.19
N GLY A 314 6.90 -22.82 -2.51
CA GLY A 314 6.13 -21.85 -3.28
C GLY A 314 4.65 -22.18 -3.35
N THR A 315 4.31 -23.48 -3.36
CA THR A 315 2.92 -23.96 -3.28
C THR A 315 2.32 -23.65 -1.90
N TRP A 316 3.05 -23.97 -0.83
CA TRP A 316 2.59 -23.73 0.54
C TRP A 316 2.36 -22.25 0.81
N GLU A 317 3.30 -21.40 0.41
CA GLU A 317 3.18 -19.95 0.57
C GLU A 317 2.00 -19.39 -0.24
N ARG A 318 1.77 -19.87 -1.47
CA ARG A 318 0.63 -19.40 -2.27
C ARG A 318 -0.71 -19.82 -1.71
N ILE A 319 -0.83 -21.02 -1.18
CA ILE A 319 -2.04 -21.45 -0.48
C ILE A 319 -2.24 -20.58 0.76
N ASN A 320 -1.15 -20.27 1.49
CA ASN A 320 -1.18 -19.38 2.64
C ASN A 320 -1.74 -17.99 2.29
N ILE A 321 -1.19 -17.36 1.26
CA ILE A 321 -1.64 -16.09 0.72
C ILE A 321 -3.10 -16.18 0.27
N ALA A 322 -3.47 -17.22 -0.48
CA ALA A 322 -4.83 -17.40 -0.99
C ALA A 322 -5.87 -17.52 0.13
N VAL A 323 -5.55 -18.23 1.22
CA VAL A 323 -6.41 -18.33 2.41
C VAL A 323 -6.65 -16.94 3.03
N PHE A 324 -5.59 -16.15 3.18
CA PHE A 324 -5.71 -14.79 3.71
C PHE A 324 -6.50 -13.87 2.77
N MET A 325 -6.23 -13.91 1.47
CA MET A 325 -6.94 -13.09 0.47
C MET A 325 -8.44 -13.45 0.41
N LEU A 326 -8.78 -14.74 0.49
CA LEU A 326 -10.16 -15.17 0.58
C LEU A 326 -10.83 -14.66 1.87
N TRP A 327 -10.11 -14.70 2.99
CA TRP A 327 -10.63 -14.18 4.25
C TRP A 327 -10.95 -12.68 4.17
N VAL A 328 -10.06 -11.88 3.57
CA VAL A 328 -10.29 -10.44 3.33
C VAL A 328 -11.54 -10.22 2.47
N VAL A 329 -11.70 -10.97 1.36
CA VAL A 329 -12.88 -10.86 0.49
C VAL A 329 -14.17 -11.17 1.25
N VAL A 330 -14.20 -12.23 2.07
CA VAL A 330 -15.37 -12.60 2.88
C VAL A 330 -15.64 -11.54 3.96
N PHE A 331 -14.60 -11.02 4.61
CA PHE A 331 -14.73 -9.96 5.61
C PHE A 331 -15.29 -8.68 4.97
N ALA A 332 -14.71 -8.21 3.87
CA ALA A 332 -15.22 -7.07 3.12
C ALA A 332 -16.67 -7.27 2.66
N GLY A 333 -17.02 -8.47 2.17
CA GLY A 333 -18.37 -8.85 1.80
C GLY A 333 -19.37 -8.80 2.98
N ASN A 334 -18.94 -9.22 4.18
CA ASN A 334 -19.76 -9.07 5.40
C ASN A 334 -20.02 -7.60 5.72
N GLN A 335 -18.98 -6.77 5.68
CA GLN A 335 -19.10 -5.33 5.94
C GLN A 335 -19.99 -4.63 4.90
N LEU A 336 -19.86 -4.98 3.62
CA LEU A 336 -20.69 -4.43 2.53
C LEU A 336 -22.19 -4.77 2.66
N ARG A 337 -22.52 -5.94 3.22
CA ARG A 337 -23.91 -6.35 3.51
C ARG A 337 -24.50 -5.56 4.67
N ASN A 338 -23.67 -5.17 5.63
CA ASN A 338 -24.07 -4.45 6.83
C ASN A 338 -23.94 -2.91 6.69
N ALA A 339 -23.27 -2.42 5.65
CA ALA A 339 -23.15 -1.01 5.34
C ALA A 339 -24.50 -0.43 4.86
N PRO A 340 -24.80 0.85 5.15
CA PRO A 340 -26.00 1.51 4.65
C PRO A 340 -26.13 1.38 3.12
N SER A 341 -27.32 1.08 2.60
CA SER A 341 -27.59 1.02 1.17
C SER A 341 -27.89 2.41 0.61
N PHE A 342 -27.50 2.67 -0.64
CA PHE A 342 -27.85 3.90 -1.38
C PHE A 342 -29.36 4.20 -1.34
N ALA A 343 -30.20 3.16 -1.36
CA ALA A 343 -31.66 3.30 -1.38
C ALA A 343 -32.27 3.88 -0.09
N LYS A 344 -31.55 3.85 1.04
CA LYS A 344 -32.03 4.42 2.32
C LYS A 344 -31.76 5.92 2.46
N GLU A 345 -31.04 6.54 1.53
CA GLU A 345 -30.73 7.98 1.54
C GLU A 345 -31.66 8.82 0.66
N LEU A 346 -32.58 8.21 -0.10
CA LEU A 346 -33.64 8.97 -0.76
C LEU A 346 -34.54 9.59 0.32
N PRO A 347 -34.65 10.93 0.40
CA PRO A 347 -35.63 11.54 1.28
C PRO A 347 -37.00 10.98 0.92
N GLY A 348 -37.70 10.48 1.94
CA GLY A 348 -39.04 9.94 1.79
C GLY A 348 -39.91 10.90 0.98
N LYS A 349 -40.59 10.33 -0.02
CA LYS A 349 -41.76 10.85 -0.73
C LYS A 349 -42.05 12.33 -0.46
N LEU A 350 -41.74 13.19 -1.44
CA LEU A 350 -42.56 14.37 -1.69
C LEU A 350 -43.99 13.87 -1.95
N SER A 351 -44.81 13.83 -0.91
CA SER A 351 -46.26 13.92 -1.06
C SER A 351 -46.57 15.35 -1.46
N LEU A 352 -47.16 15.49 -2.65
CA LEU A 352 -47.81 16.72 -3.12
C LEU A 352 -48.73 17.32 -2.05
#